data_AF-A0A833Z7X7-F1
#
_entry.id   AF-A0A833Z7X7-F1
#
_cell.length_a   1.000
_cell.length_b   1.000
_cell.length_c   1.000
_cell.angle_alpha   90.00
_cell.angle_beta   90.00
_cell.angle_gamma   90.00
#
_symmetry.space_group_name_H-M   'P 1'
#
loop_
_entity.id
_entity.type
_entity.pdbx_description
1 polymer ?
#
loop_
_entity_poly.entity_id
_entity_poly.type
_entity_poly.pdbx_seq_one_letter_code
_entity_poly.pdbx_strand_id
1 'polypeptide(L)'
;MGSNSSRIGDLPGNEHLKKFSGTESLSENDPFWNQLLSFSFPAPTSSADLKLLEEATVSVRRSLVENNPRTGNLGALIKVFLSRTKELKVSAECQNHIFIWQTHNALFIICYLLKVFICEMSEEELLLHFTYEEKSPGSYSSDSEDLLEELVCCLMQLITDIPLLDITYEISVEAVSTMVAFLSCQLFHKEVLRQSISHKYLMQGRCLPYTSKLVKTLLYNFIRQEKPPPPGAHVFSQQSDGGGLLYGLASGVATVVGSDFSP
;
A
#
# COMPACT_ATOMS: atom_id res chain seq x y z
N MET A 1 -24.16 9.32 -5.51
CA MET A 1 -24.51 7.91 -5.21
C MET A 1 -23.55 7.44 -4.13
N GLY A 2 -24.08 6.74 -3.11
CA GLY A 2 -23.59 6.79 -1.72
C GLY A 2 -22.13 6.39 -1.50
N SER A 3 -21.37 7.29 -0.87
CA SER A 3 -20.13 6.97 -0.18
C SER A 3 -20.48 6.12 1.04
N ASN A 4 -20.13 4.84 1.04
CA ASN A 4 -20.09 4.06 2.27
C ASN A 4 -18.92 4.59 3.11
N SER A 5 -19.18 5.63 3.90
CA SER A 5 -18.22 6.16 4.87
C SER A 5 -18.19 5.20 6.04
N SER A 6 -17.12 4.43 6.18
CA SER A 6 -16.91 3.58 7.34
C SER A 6 -16.19 4.39 8.41
N ARG A 7 -16.72 4.38 9.63
CA ARG A 7 -15.95 4.84 10.80
C ARG A 7 -14.96 3.74 11.18
N ILE A 8 -13.85 4.10 11.82
CA ILE A 8 -12.85 3.13 12.30
C ILE A 8 -13.51 2.03 13.15
N GLY A 9 -14.51 2.39 13.97
CA GLY A 9 -15.27 1.44 14.79
C GLY A 9 -16.11 0.41 14.01
N ASP A 10 -16.39 0.62 12.73
CA ASP A 10 -17.19 -0.29 11.90
C ASP A 10 -16.33 -1.34 11.18
N LEU A 11 -15.00 -1.16 11.14
CA LEU A 11 -14.06 -2.04 10.45
C LEU A 11 -14.07 -3.50 10.95
N PRO A 12 -14.18 -3.80 12.28
CA PRO A 12 -14.23 -5.18 12.74
C PRO A 12 -15.44 -5.96 12.20
N GLY A 13 -16.54 -5.26 11.92
CA GLY A 13 -17.79 -5.83 11.41
C GLY A 13 -17.91 -5.81 9.89
N ASN A 14 -16.92 -5.30 9.16
CA ASN A 14 -17.03 -5.11 7.72
C ASN A 14 -16.95 -6.45 6.97
N GLU A 15 -18.06 -6.86 6.35
CA GLU A 15 -18.17 -8.13 5.63
C GLU A 15 -17.22 -8.23 4.43
N HIS A 16 -16.86 -7.12 3.79
CA HIS A 16 -15.90 -7.13 2.69
C HIS A 16 -14.48 -7.39 3.18
N LEU A 17 -14.10 -6.81 4.32
CA LEU A 17 -12.81 -7.10 4.96
C LEU A 17 -12.75 -8.56 5.43
N LYS A 18 -13.84 -9.09 6.00
CA LYS A 18 -13.92 -10.51 6.37
C LYS A 18 -13.83 -11.44 5.16
N LYS A 19 -14.49 -11.11 4.05
CA LYS A 19 -14.38 -11.87 2.79
C LYS A 19 -12.96 -11.83 2.25
N PHE A 20 -12.31 -10.67 2.26
CA PHE A 20 -10.92 -10.53 1.85
C PHE A 20 -9.95 -11.37 2.71
N SER A 21 -10.12 -11.38 4.04
CA SER A 21 -9.31 -12.19 4.97
C SER A 21 -9.78 -13.64 5.13
N GLY A 22 -10.79 -14.06 4.37
CA GLY A 22 -11.45 -15.35 4.51
C GLY A 22 -10.63 -16.52 3.96
N THR A 23 -11.27 -17.69 3.93
CA THR A 23 -10.66 -18.96 3.48
C THR A 23 -10.87 -19.24 1.99
N GLU A 24 -11.61 -18.38 1.28
CA GLU A 24 -11.89 -18.52 -0.14
C GLU A 24 -10.91 -17.66 -0.96
N SER A 25 -10.41 -18.22 -2.06
CA SER A 25 -9.61 -17.49 -3.04
C SER A 25 -10.48 -16.53 -3.85
N LEU A 26 -9.99 -15.30 -4.01
CA LEU A 26 -10.62 -14.26 -4.83
C LEU A 26 -9.86 -14.10 -6.14
N SER A 27 -10.59 -14.14 -7.26
CA SER A 27 -10.01 -13.82 -8.55
C SER A 27 -9.72 -12.32 -8.66
N GLU A 28 -8.62 -11.93 -9.30
CA GLU A 28 -8.33 -10.55 -9.70
C GLU A 28 -9.44 -9.90 -10.56
N ASN A 29 -10.28 -10.70 -11.22
CA ASN A 29 -11.41 -10.23 -12.03
C ASN A 29 -12.75 -10.18 -11.27
N ASP A 30 -12.77 -10.52 -9.98
CA ASP A 30 -14.00 -10.55 -9.19
C ASP A 30 -14.58 -9.12 -9.00
N PRO A 31 -15.87 -8.86 -9.29
CA PRO A 31 -16.51 -7.57 -9.05
C PRO A 31 -16.50 -7.13 -7.57
N PHE A 32 -16.21 -8.04 -6.64
CA PHE A 32 -15.92 -7.78 -5.24
C PHE A 32 -14.95 -6.61 -5.03
N TRP A 33 -13.91 -6.49 -5.86
CA TRP A 33 -12.91 -5.43 -5.70
C TRP A 33 -13.52 -4.04 -5.82
N ASN A 34 -14.50 -3.86 -6.71
CA ASN A 34 -15.20 -2.58 -6.82
C ASN A 34 -15.97 -2.23 -5.54
N GLN A 35 -16.48 -3.23 -4.82
CA GLN A 35 -17.17 -3.02 -3.55
C GLN A 35 -16.19 -2.70 -2.43
N LEU A 36 -15.14 -3.52 -2.26
CA LEU A 36 -14.11 -3.32 -1.24
C LEU A 36 -13.39 -1.98 -1.41
N LEU A 37 -13.01 -1.63 -2.62
CA LEU A 37 -12.26 -0.41 -2.91
C LEU A 37 -13.14 0.85 -2.92
N SER A 38 -14.47 0.70 -2.89
CA SER A 38 -15.41 1.82 -2.73
C SER A 38 -15.72 2.16 -1.27
N PHE A 39 -14.98 1.59 -0.30
CA PHE A 39 -15.05 2.04 1.08
C PHE A 39 -14.18 3.27 1.28
N SER A 40 -14.66 4.23 2.08
CA SER A 40 -13.80 5.29 2.57
C SER A 40 -13.01 4.78 3.76
N PHE A 41 -11.72 4.52 3.57
CA PHE A 41 -10.81 4.26 4.68
C PHE A 41 -10.35 5.61 5.23
N PRO A 42 -10.61 5.92 6.51
CA PRO A 42 -10.04 7.13 7.11
C PRO A 42 -8.53 6.96 7.19
N ALA A 43 -7.79 7.69 6.37
CA ALA A 43 -6.34 7.73 6.47
C ALA A 43 -5.98 8.28 7.87
N PRO A 44 -5.20 7.56 8.68
CA PRO A 44 -4.86 8.00 10.01
C PRO A 44 -4.06 9.31 9.93
N THR A 45 -4.56 10.36 10.58
CA THR A 45 -3.92 11.70 10.56
C THR A 45 -2.95 11.91 11.72
N SER A 46 -3.02 11.02 12.71
CA SER A 46 -2.18 11.02 13.91
C SER A 46 -1.74 9.60 14.27
N SER A 47 -0.72 9.50 15.14
CA SER A 47 -0.30 8.21 15.71
C SER A 47 -1.39 7.57 16.56
N ALA A 48 -2.32 8.36 17.12
CA ALA A 48 -3.46 7.85 17.86
C ALA A 48 -4.49 7.20 16.92
N ASP A 49 -4.78 7.83 15.79
CA ASP A 49 -5.68 7.27 14.77
C ASP A 49 -5.13 5.96 14.19
N LEU A 50 -3.80 5.91 13.99
CA LEU A 50 -3.14 4.70 13.51
C LEU A 50 -3.30 3.53 14.49
N LYS A 51 -3.11 3.77 15.80
CA LYS A 51 -3.33 2.75 16.83
C LYS A 51 -4.78 2.27 16.86
N LEU A 52 -5.74 3.18 16.74
CA LEU A 52 -7.16 2.81 16.67
C LEU A 52 -7.48 1.97 15.44
N LEU A 53 -6.87 2.28 14.30
CA LEU A 53 -7.01 1.50 13.06
C LEU A 53 -6.40 0.09 13.23
N GLU A 54 -5.21 0.00 13.82
CA GLU A 54 -4.54 -1.27 14.11
C GLU A 54 -5.40 -2.13 15.04
N GLU A 55 -5.88 -1.57 16.15
CA GLU A 55 -6.78 -2.23 17.10
C GLU A 55 -8.08 -2.72 16.45
N ALA A 56 -8.70 -1.87 15.62
CA ALA A 56 -9.96 -2.20 14.93
C ALA A 56 -9.80 -3.28 13.86
N THR A 57 -8.59 -3.49 13.34
CA THR A 57 -8.34 -4.44 12.25
C THR A 57 -7.58 -5.70 12.66
N VAL A 58 -7.26 -5.86 13.97
CA VAL A 58 -6.51 -7.03 14.49
C VAL A 58 -7.09 -8.36 14.04
N SER A 59 -8.41 -8.53 14.09
CA SER A 59 -9.08 -9.80 13.73
C SER A 59 -8.95 -10.11 12.24
N VAL A 60 -9.24 -9.13 11.38
CA VAL A 60 -9.12 -9.22 9.92
C VAL A 60 -7.68 -9.53 9.53
N ARG A 61 -6.72 -8.80 10.13
CA ARG A 61 -5.29 -8.97 9.90
C ARG A 61 -4.81 -10.37 10.25
N ARG A 62 -5.16 -10.88 11.44
CA ARG A 62 -4.79 -12.24 11.86
C ARG A 62 -5.34 -13.29 10.91
N SER A 63 -6.63 -13.17 10.56
CA SER A 63 -7.28 -14.07 9.60
C SER A 63 -6.59 -14.04 8.23
N LEU A 64 -6.17 -12.86 7.77
CA LEU A 64 -5.46 -12.73 6.50
C LEU A 64 -4.08 -13.38 6.56
N VAL A 65 -3.31 -13.15 7.63
CA VAL A 65 -1.98 -13.77 7.80
C VAL A 65 -2.10 -15.31 7.76
N GLU A 66 -3.10 -15.87 8.42
CA GLU A 66 -3.33 -17.32 8.46
C GLU A 66 -3.78 -17.90 7.11
N ASN A 67 -4.64 -17.20 6.38
CA ASN A 67 -5.29 -17.74 5.17
C ASN A 67 -4.57 -17.38 3.87
N ASN A 68 -3.92 -16.21 3.78
CA ASN A 68 -3.39 -15.67 2.52
C ASN A 68 -2.39 -16.59 1.81
N PRO A 69 -1.47 -17.30 2.48
CA PRO A 69 -0.58 -18.26 1.80
C PRO A 69 -1.33 -19.37 1.03
N ARG A 70 -2.61 -19.61 1.35
CA ARG A 70 -3.47 -20.59 0.67
C ARG A 70 -4.53 -19.97 -0.22
N THR A 71 -4.97 -18.75 0.04
CA THR A 71 -6.03 -18.11 -0.74
C THR A 71 -5.48 -17.22 -1.85
N GLY A 72 -4.31 -16.62 -1.65
CA GLY A 72 -3.70 -15.69 -2.60
C GLY A 72 -4.42 -14.33 -2.70
N ASN A 73 -5.27 -13.98 -1.74
CA ASN A 73 -6.12 -12.78 -1.83
C ASN A 73 -5.33 -11.47 -1.87
N LEU A 74 -4.19 -11.38 -1.17
CA LEU A 74 -3.27 -10.26 -1.31
C LEU A 74 -2.67 -10.20 -2.71
N GLY A 75 -2.27 -11.35 -3.26
CA GLY A 75 -1.74 -11.43 -4.63
C GLY A 75 -2.77 -10.95 -5.65
N ALA A 76 -4.02 -11.35 -5.52
CA ALA A 76 -5.11 -10.87 -6.35
C ALA A 76 -5.34 -9.35 -6.22
N LEU A 77 -5.31 -8.81 -5.00
CA LEU A 77 -5.39 -7.35 -4.76
C LEU A 77 -4.24 -6.59 -5.43
N ILE A 78 -3.01 -7.11 -5.34
CA ILE A 78 -1.84 -6.50 -5.99
C ILE A 78 -2.02 -6.51 -7.51
N LYS A 79 -2.48 -7.62 -8.10
CA LYS A 79 -2.75 -7.68 -9.55
C LYS A 79 -3.85 -6.70 -9.99
N VAL A 80 -4.90 -6.55 -9.18
CA VAL A 80 -5.93 -5.51 -9.40
C VAL A 80 -5.29 -4.14 -9.39
N PHE A 81 -4.49 -3.82 -8.37
CA PHE A 81 -3.78 -2.55 -8.29
C PHE A 81 -2.87 -2.31 -9.50
N LEU A 82 -2.01 -3.28 -9.84
CA LEU A 82 -1.11 -3.23 -11.00
C LEU A 82 -1.89 -2.97 -12.30
N SER A 83 -3.00 -3.67 -12.52
CA SER A 83 -3.89 -3.44 -13.66
C SER A 83 -4.40 -2.00 -13.70
N ARG A 84 -4.88 -1.47 -12.56
CA ARG A 84 -5.39 -0.09 -12.48
C ARG A 84 -4.32 0.97 -12.71
N THR A 85 -3.07 0.72 -12.31
CA THR A 85 -1.99 1.69 -12.54
C THR A 85 -1.69 1.93 -14.03
N LYS A 86 -1.97 0.94 -14.90
CA LYS A 86 -1.82 1.07 -16.37
C LYS A 86 -2.72 2.15 -16.95
N GLU A 87 -3.90 2.37 -16.34
CA GLU A 87 -4.89 3.35 -16.78
C GLU A 87 -4.87 4.64 -15.94
N LEU A 88 -3.97 4.76 -14.96
CA LEU A 88 -3.98 5.86 -14.00
C LEU A 88 -3.73 7.22 -14.66
N LYS A 89 -2.79 7.30 -15.63
CA LYS A 89 -2.49 8.54 -16.34
C LYS A 89 -3.70 9.05 -17.13
N VAL A 90 -4.31 8.17 -17.92
CA VAL A 90 -5.51 8.47 -18.71
C VAL A 90 -6.67 8.85 -17.78
N SER A 91 -6.83 8.13 -16.67
CA SER A 91 -7.86 8.43 -15.68
C SER A 91 -7.67 9.79 -15.01
N ALA A 92 -6.42 10.21 -14.80
CA ALA A 92 -6.10 11.54 -14.28
C ALA A 92 -6.40 12.66 -15.29
N GLU A 93 -6.07 12.45 -16.56
CA GLU A 93 -6.42 13.37 -17.64
C GLU A 93 -7.94 13.54 -17.77
N CYS A 94 -8.68 12.43 -17.65
CA CYS A 94 -10.15 12.41 -17.69
C CYS A 94 -10.82 12.86 -16.39
N GLN A 95 -10.08 13.24 -15.34
CA GLN A 95 -10.62 13.59 -14.02
C GLN A 95 -11.55 12.51 -13.44
N ASN A 96 -11.22 11.23 -13.64
CA ASN A 96 -11.99 10.11 -13.11
C ASN A 96 -11.69 9.89 -11.63
N HIS A 97 -12.28 10.73 -10.78
CA HIS A 97 -12.05 10.72 -9.33
C HIS A 97 -12.37 9.38 -8.68
N ILE A 98 -13.41 8.68 -9.13
CA ILE A 98 -13.79 7.36 -8.59
C ILE A 98 -12.70 6.33 -8.89
N PHE A 99 -12.19 6.32 -10.12
CA PHE A 99 -11.14 5.39 -10.50
C PHE A 99 -9.88 5.61 -9.67
N ILE A 100 -9.44 6.86 -9.60
CA ILE A 100 -8.23 7.27 -8.85
C ILE A 100 -8.37 6.93 -7.37
N TRP A 101 -9.53 7.21 -6.78
CA TRP A 101 -9.81 6.90 -5.39
C TRP A 101 -9.75 5.40 -5.09
N GLN A 102 -10.38 4.57 -5.91
CA GLN A 102 -10.30 3.11 -5.75
C GLN A 102 -8.87 2.59 -5.93
N THR A 103 -8.09 3.19 -6.85
CA THR A 103 -6.67 2.84 -7.05
C THR A 103 -5.84 3.22 -5.82
N HIS A 104 -6.09 4.40 -5.23
CA HIS A 104 -5.50 4.78 -3.94
C HIS A 104 -5.87 3.79 -2.84
N ASN A 105 -7.14 3.43 -2.69
CA ASN A 105 -7.59 2.52 -1.63
C ASN A 105 -6.94 1.13 -1.74
N ALA A 106 -6.73 0.65 -2.97
CA ALA A 106 -6.01 -0.61 -3.19
C ALA A 106 -4.57 -0.50 -2.66
N LEU A 107 -3.88 0.59 -2.99
CA LEU A 107 -2.52 0.84 -2.52
C LEU A 107 -2.46 1.04 -1.00
N PHE A 108 -3.42 1.74 -0.40
CA PHE A 108 -3.51 1.93 1.04
C PHE A 108 -3.62 0.59 1.78
N ILE A 109 -4.50 -0.31 1.32
CA ILE A 109 -4.64 -1.65 1.91
C ILE A 109 -3.32 -2.43 1.75
N ILE A 110 -2.70 -2.41 0.57
CA ILE A 110 -1.41 -3.07 0.32
C ILE A 110 -0.32 -2.51 1.25
N CYS A 111 -0.21 -1.19 1.39
CA CYS A 111 0.75 -0.53 2.26
C CYS A 111 0.56 -0.93 3.71
N TYR A 112 -0.68 -0.92 4.21
CA TYR A 112 -1.01 -1.31 5.57
C TYR A 112 -0.59 -2.76 5.86
N LEU A 113 -0.91 -3.69 4.96
CA LEU A 113 -0.55 -5.10 5.12
C LEU A 113 0.96 -5.33 5.01
N LEU A 114 1.63 -4.64 4.09
CA LEU A 114 3.08 -4.75 3.94
C LEU A 114 3.81 -4.27 5.19
N LYS A 115 3.35 -3.17 5.81
CA LYS A 115 3.86 -2.70 7.11
C LYS A 115 3.73 -3.76 8.19
N VAL A 116 2.55 -4.38 8.30
CA VAL A 116 2.30 -5.47 9.25
C VAL A 116 3.29 -6.61 9.02
N PHE A 117 3.41 -7.08 7.78
CA PHE A 117 4.27 -8.23 7.49
C PHE A 117 5.73 -7.92 7.79
N ILE A 118 6.24 -6.79 7.33
CA ILE A 118 7.62 -6.38 7.61
C ILE A 118 7.93 -6.29 9.10
N CYS A 119 6.96 -5.90 9.93
CA CYS A 119 7.16 -5.79 11.38
C CYS A 119 7.02 -7.14 12.11
N GLU A 120 6.23 -8.07 11.59
CA GLU A 120 5.82 -9.28 12.33
C GLU A 120 6.45 -10.59 11.83
N MET A 121 7.04 -10.63 10.64
CA MET A 121 7.57 -11.87 10.06
C MET A 121 8.94 -11.71 9.37
N SER A 122 9.61 -12.83 9.14
CA SER A 122 10.89 -12.91 8.41
C SER A 122 10.73 -12.62 6.91
N GLU A 123 11.84 -12.38 6.22
CA GLU A 123 11.85 -12.18 4.75
C GLU A 123 11.34 -13.43 4.01
N GLU A 124 11.67 -14.63 4.47
CA GLU A 124 11.20 -15.88 3.90
C GLU A 124 9.70 -16.06 4.07
N GLU A 125 9.16 -15.77 5.26
CA GLU A 125 7.73 -15.82 5.54
C GLU A 125 6.97 -14.77 4.73
N LEU A 126 7.51 -13.55 4.64
CA LEU A 126 6.96 -12.47 3.83
C LEU A 126 6.73 -12.93 2.39
N LEU A 127 7.73 -13.56 1.77
CA LEU A 127 7.63 -14.01 0.38
C LEU A 127 6.50 -15.02 0.16
N LEU A 128 6.20 -15.87 1.14
CA LEU A 128 5.08 -16.83 1.04
C LEU A 128 3.72 -16.15 0.81
N HIS A 129 3.56 -14.89 1.24
CA HIS A 129 2.34 -14.12 1.02
C HIS A 129 2.18 -13.62 -0.43
N PHE A 130 3.22 -13.70 -1.26
CA PHE A 130 3.25 -13.23 -2.65
C PHE A 130 3.38 -14.36 -3.68
N THR A 131 3.64 -15.59 -3.25
CA THR A 131 3.94 -16.74 -4.13
C THR A 131 2.77 -17.69 -4.36
N TYR A 132 1.53 -17.32 -4.02
CA TYR A 132 0.40 -18.22 -4.23
C TYR A 132 0.13 -18.44 -5.73
N GLU A 133 0.20 -19.70 -6.16
CA GLU A 133 -0.21 -20.15 -7.49
C GLU A 133 -1.37 -21.14 -7.36
N GLU A 134 -2.49 -20.82 -8.00
CA GLU A 134 -3.57 -21.78 -8.18
C GLU A 134 -3.07 -22.91 -9.08
N LYS A 135 -2.79 -24.08 -8.49
CA LYS A 135 -2.34 -25.26 -9.25
C LYS A 135 -3.49 -25.79 -10.10
N SER A 136 -3.66 -25.24 -11.30
CA SER A 136 -4.49 -25.88 -12.32
C SER A 136 -3.79 -27.18 -12.78
N PRO A 137 -4.50 -28.33 -12.86
CA PRO A 137 -3.92 -29.55 -13.38
C PRO A 137 -3.55 -29.37 -14.85
N GLY A 138 -2.25 -29.29 -15.15
CA GLY A 138 -1.72 -29.21 -16.51
C GLY A 138 -0.90 -27.96 -16.84
N SER A 139 -0.75 -27.00 -15.92
CA SER A 139 0.14 -25.84 -16.12
C SER A 139 1.60 -26.26 -15.91
N TYR A 140 2.37 -26.35 -17.00
CA TYR A 140 3.84 -26.35 -16.91
C TYR A 140 4.28 -24.96 -16.48
N SER A 141 5.14 -24.87 -15.48
CA SER A 141 5.60 -23.62 -14.85
C SER A 141 6.09 -22.62 -15.90
N SER A 142 5.22 -21.69 -16.27
CA SER A 142 5.64 -20.37 -16.74
C SER A 142 6.35 -19.71 -15.56
N ASP A 143 7.49 -19.08 -15.80
CA ASP A 143 8.27 -18.35 -14.81
C ASP A 143 7.34 -17.65 -13.81
N SER A 144 7.34 -18.09 -12.54
CA SER A 144 6.50 -17.48 -11.51
C SER A 144 6.95 -16.03 -11.37
N GLU A 145 6.17 -15.08 -11.89
CA GLU A 145 6.54 -13.68 -11.82
C GLU A 145 6.64 -13.26 -10.34
N ASP A 146 7.78 -12.70 -9.96
CA ASP A 146 7.99 -12.19 -8.61
C ASP A 146 7.08 -10.97 -8.40
N LEU A 147 5.90 -11.22 -7.83
CA LEU A 147 4.83 -10.23 -7.67
C LEU A 147 5.23 -9.11 -6.72
N LEU A 148 6.08 -9.39 -5.72
CA LEU A 148 6.60 -8.36 -4.81
C LEU A 148 7.57 -7.45 -5.55
N GLU A 149 8.47 -8.01 -6.38
CA GLU A 149 9.35 -7.20 -7.22
C GLU A 149 8.56 -6.35 -8.21
N GLU A 150 7.51 -6.91 -8.82
CA GLU A 150 6.64 -6.16 -9.74
C GLU A 150 5.92 -5.01 -9.02
N LEU A 151 5.41 -5.25 -7.81
CA LEU A 151 4.84 -4.20 -6.96
C LEU A 151 5.88 -3.11 -6.68
N VAL A 152 7.10 -3.46 -6.26
CA VAL A 152 8.17 -2.47 -5.98
C VAL A 152 8.51 -1.66 -7.22
N CYS A 153 8.66 -2.30 -8.37
CA CYS A 153 8.90 -1.61 -9.64
C CYS A 153 7.75 -0.67 -10.01
N CYS A 154 6.50 -1.09 -9.80
CA CYS A 154 5.32 -0.24 -10.00
C CYS A 154 5.32 0.98 -9.08
N LEU A 155 5.65 0.82 -7.79
CA LEU A 155 5.76 1.95 -6.85
C LEU A 155 6.81 2.98 -7.31
N MET A 156 7.95 2.51 -7.80
CA MET A 156 8.99 3.39 -8.34
C MET A 156 8.51 4.15 -9.57
N GLN A 157 7.79 3.48 -10.47
CA GLN A 157 7.17 4.12 -11.63
C GLN A 157 6.08 5.12 -11.22
N LEU A 158 5.26 4.82 -10.22
CA LEU A 158 4.26 5.76 -9.70
C LEU A 158 4.92 7.04 -9.19
N ILE A 159 6.03 6.92 -8.44
CA ILE A 159 6.76 8.08 -7.92
C ILE A 159 7.45 8.87 -9.04
N THR A 160 7.92 8.20 -10.10
CA THR A 160 8.79 8.83 -11.12
C THR A 160 8.08 9.27 -12.40
N ASP A 161 6.95 8.64 -12.74
CA ASP A 161 6.29 8.76 -14.04
C ASP A 161 4.88 9.36 -13.96
N ILE A 162 4.25 9.36 -12.78
CA ILE A 162 2.94 9.98 -12.58
C ILE A 162 3.16 11.45 -12.19
N PRO A 163 2.52 12.40 -12.90
CA PRO A 163 2.60 13.80 -12.53
C PRO A 163 1.96 14.03 -11.16
N LEU A 164 2.60 14.88 -10.36
CA LEU A 164 2.06 15.31 -9.07
C LEU A 164 0.97 16.36 -9.32
N LEU A 165 -0.28 15.92 -9.30
CA LEU A 165 -1.48 16.72 -9.44
C LEU A 165 -2.32 16.59 -8.17
N ASP A 166 -3.23 17.51 -7.90
CA ASP A 166 -4.10 17.44 -6.72
C ASP A 166 -4.84 16.11 -6.60
N ILE A 167 -5.28 15.55 -7.73
CA ILE A 167 -6.05 14.29 -7.75
C ILE A 167 -5.15 13.05 -7.57
N THR A 168 -3.88 13.12 -7.97
CA THR A 168 -2.91 11.99 -7.88
C THR A 168 -2.01 12.08 -6.66
N TYR A 169 -2.03 13.22 -5.95
CA TYR A 169 -1.17 13.53 -4.81
C TYR A 169 -1.17 12.41 -3.76
N GLU A 170 -2.35 11.93 -3.38
CA GLU A 170 -2.51 10.91 -2.34
C GLU A 170 -1.94 9.56 -2.77
N ILE A 171 -2.08 9.19 -4.05
CA ILE A 171 -1.43 7.99 -4.58
C ILE A 171 0.09 8.13 -4.50
N SER A 172 0.64 9.31 -4.82
CA SER A 172 2.08 9.56 -4.73
C SER A 172 2.58 9.49 -3.28
N VAL A 173 1.85 10.09 -2.33
CA VAL A 173 2.18 10.02 -0.89
C VAL A 173 2.14 8.58 -0.39
N GLU A 174 1.10 7.82 -0.75
CA GLU A 174 0.97 6.42 -0.36
C GLU A 174 2.04 5.53 -1.01
N ALA A 175 2.43 5.81 -2.26
CA ALA A 175 3.52 5.09 -2.93
C ALA A 175 4.87 5.33 -2.24
N VAL A 176 5.17 6.58 -1.86
CA VAL A 176 6.37 6.89 -1.07
C VAL A 176 6.30 6.21 0.30
N SER A 177 5.14 6.23 0.96
CA SER A 177 4.94 5.59 2.26
C SER A 177 5.15 4.07 2.20
N THR A 178 4.65 3.43 1.15
CA THR A 178 4.87 2.00 0.88
C THR A 178 6.36 1.69 0.65
N MET A 179 7.06 2.52 -0.13
CA MET A 179 8.51 2.36 -0.34
C MET A 179 9.31 2.53 0.95
N VAL A 180 8.95 3.50 1.80
CA VAL A 180 9.59 3.70 3.11
C VAL A 180 9.35 2.48 4.00
N ALA A 181 8.12 1.96 4.05
CA ALA A 181 7.81 0.74 4.81
C ALA A 181 8.64 -0.44 4.30
N PHE A 182 8.68 -0.66 2.99
CA PHE A 182 9.47 -1.73 2.37
C PHE A 182 10.97 -1.66 2.70
N LEU A 183 11.53 -0.45 2.73
CA LEU A 183 12.96 -0.25 2.99
C LEU A 183 13.30 -0.14 4.48
N SER A 184 12.30 -0.03 5.35
CA SER A 184 12.49 0.14 6.79
C SER A 184 13.18 -1.05 7.45
N CYS A 185 13.15 -2.25 6.84
CA CYS A 185 13.87 -3.44 7.32
C CYS A 185 15.34 -3.13 7.65
N GLN A 186 16.01 -2.33 6.82
CA GLN A 186 17.42 -1.95 7.02
C GLN A 186 17.67 -1.17 8.31
N LEU A 187 16.67 -0.45 8.85
CA LEU A 187 16.80 0.35 10.07
C LEU A 187 16.99 -0.53 11.32
N PHE A 188 16.58 -1.79 11.27
CA PHE A 188 16.73 -2.75 12.37
C PHE A 188 18.10 -3.43 12.38
N HIS A 189 18.97 -3.15 11.41
CA HIS A 189 20.29 -3.77 11.28
C HIS A 189 21.42 -2.73 11.27
N LYS A 190 22.45 -3.01 12.07
CA LYS A 190 23.65 -2.15 12.15
C LYS A 190 24.51 -2.20 10.88
N GLU A 191 24.47 -3.31 10.16
CA GLU A 191 25.21 -3.51 8.91
C GLU A 191 24.27 -3.46 7.71
N VAL A 192 24.81 -3.08 6.55
CA VAL A 192 24.04 -3.07 5.30
C VAL A 192 23.66 -4.50 4.93
N LEU A 193 22.36 -4.78 4.83
CA LEU A 193 21.81 -6.07 4.42
C LEU A 193 21.99 -6.28 2.93
N ARG A 194 23.19 -6.67 2.52
CA ARG A 194 23.53 -6.96 1.10
C ARG A 194 22.82 -8.18 0.53
N GLN A 195 22.17 -8.97 1.37
CA GLN A 195 21.41 -10.16 0.98
C GLN A 195 19.90 -9.98 1.17
N SER A 196 19.43 -8.81 1.61
CA SER A 196 18.00 -8.54 1.77
C SER A 196 17.27 -8.59 0.42
N ILE A 197 15.99 -8.95 0.47
CA ILE A 197 15.08 -8.87 -0.68
C ILE A 197 15.10 -7.46 -1.29
N SER A 198 15.06 -6.41 -0.46
CA SER A 198 15.09 -5.02 -0.94
C SER A 198 16.38 -4.69 -1.69
N HIS A 199 17.54 -5.15 -1.18
CA HIS A 199 18.81 -4.99 -1.87
C HIS A 199 18.81 -5.74 -3.21
N LYS A 200 18.33 -6.98 -3.24
CA LYS A 200 18.22 -7.78 -4.47
C LYS A 200 17.40 -7.04 -5.53
N TYR A 201 16.19 -6.58 -5.21
CA TYR A 201 15.32 -5.90 -6.18
C TYR A 201 15.90 -4.58 -6.68
N LEU A 202 16.45 -3.75 -5.78
CA LEU A 202 16.92 -2.42 -6.15
C LEU A 202 18.29 -2.44 -6.83
N MET A 203 19.18 -3.36 -6.46
CA MET A 203 20.57 -3.34 -6.94
C MET A 203 20.87 -4.37 -8.04
N GLN A 204 20.06 -5.42 -8.15
CA GLN A 204 20.31 -6.55 -9.08
C GLN A 204 19.08 -6.94 -9.91
N GLY A 205 17.89 -6.59 -9.44
CA GLY A 205 16.61 -7.00 -10.01
C GLY A 205 16.08 -6.10 -11.12
N ARG A 206 14.83 -6.34 -11.49
CA ARG A 206 14.09 -5.60 -12.53
C ARG A 206 13.91 -4.13 -12.18
N CYS A 207 14.07 -3.76 -10.91
CA CYS A 207 13.87 -2.40 -10.46
C CYS A 207 15.12 -1.50 -10.59
N LEU A 208 16.30 -2.10 -10.85
CA LEU A 208 17.58 -1.39 -11.01
C LEU A 208 17.51 -0.21 -12.00
N PRO A 209 16.91 -0.31 -13.21
CA PRO A 209 16.85 0.79 -14.17
C PRO A 209 16.11 2.03 -13.65
N TYR A 210 15.20 1.87 -12.70
CA TYR A 210 14.39 2.96 -12.16
C TYR A 210 15.06 3.68 -10.97
N THR A 211 16.06 3.09 -10.33
CA THR A 211 16.64 3.58 -9.06
C THR A 211 17.24 4.98 -9.18
N SER A 212 18.01 5.25 -10.22
CA SER A 212 18.61 6.57 -10.45
C SER A 212 17.54 7.65 -10.64
N LYS A 213 16.49 7.33 -11.41
CA LYS A 213 15.35 8.23 -11.62
C LYS A 213 14.58 8.46 -10.32
N LEU A 214 14.36 7.40 -9.53
CA LEU A 214 13.71 7.49 -8.23
C LEU A 214 14.44 8.44 -7.30
N VAL A 215 15.76 8.26 -7.11
CA VAL A 215 16.58 9.11 -6.24
C VAL A 215 16.52 10.56 -6.71
N LYS A 216 16.66 10.80 -8.03
CA LYS A 216 16.56 12.14 -8.60
C LYS A 216 15.20 12.79 -8.31
N THR A 217 14.09 12.06 -8.51
CA THR A 217 12.74 12.58 -8.29
C THR A 217 12.48 12.87 -6.82
N LEU A 218 12.88 11.98 -5.91
CA LEU A 218 12.72 12.19 -4.46
C LEU A 218 13.54 13.40 -3.97
N LEU A 219 14.79 13.53 -4.40
CA LEU A 219 15.62 14.70 -4.07
C LEU A 219 15.01 16.00 -4.62
N TYR A 220 14.51 15.96 -5.85
CA TYR A 220 13.84 17.11 -6.45
C TYR A 220 12.59 17.54 -5.66
N ASN A 221 11.76 16.58 -5.26
CA ASN A 221 10.57 16.83 -4.43
C ASN A 221 10.95 17.38 -3.05
N PHE A 222 12.00 16.82 -2.42
CA PHE A 222 12.52 17.29 -1.14
C PHE A 222 13.03 18.73 -1.20
N ILE A 223 13.71 19.11 -2.30
CA ILE A 223 14.20 20.47 -2.50
C ILE A 223 13.04 21.45 -2.73
N ARG A 224 12.03 21.05 -3.52
CA ARG A 224 10.92 21.95 -3.87
C ARG A 224 9.93 22.17 -2.74
N GLN A 225 9.75 21.19 -1.86
CA GLN A 225 8.81 21.25 -0.72
C GLN A 225 7.45 21.82 -1.13
N GLU A 226 6.90 21.31 -2.23
CA GLU A 226 5.60 21.76 -2.70
C GLU A 226 4.57 21.56 -1.60
N LYS A 227 3.74 22.59 -1.41
CA LYS A 227 2.67 22.51 -0.41
C LYS A 227 1.68 21.43 -0.84
N PRO A 228 1.12 20.68 0.11
CA PRO A 228 0.02 19.78 -0.21
C PRO A 228 -1.14 20.56 -0.85
N PRO A 229 -1.97 19.90 -1.66
CA PRO A 229 -3.21 20.48 -2.19
C PRO A 229 -4.06 21.12 -1.07
N PRO A 230 -4.87 22.15 -1.37
CA PRO A 230 -5.74 22.74 -0.36
C PRO A 230 -6.84 21.76 0.08
N PRO A 231 -7.33 21.86 1.34
CA PRO A 231 -8.47 21.06 1.81
C PRO A 231 -9.67 21.27 0.88
N GLY A 232 -10.11 20.21 0.20
CA GLY A 232 -11.18 20.25 -0.82
C GLY A 232 -10.74 20.05 -2.28
N ALA A 233 -9.44 20.18 -2.58
CA ALA A 233 -8.85 19.72 -3.85
C ALA A 233 -8.42 18.24 -3.78
N HIS A 234 -8.20 17.74 -2.56
CA HIS A 234 -8.10 16.32 -2.30
C HIS A 234 -9.43 15.64 -2.69
N VAL A 235 -9.34 14.51 -3.39
CA VAL A 235 -10.49 13.62 -3.62
C VAL A 235 -11.18 13.24 -2.29
N PHE A 236 -10.42 13.34 -1.19
CA PHE A 236 -10.81 13.21 0.21
C PHE A 236 -11.33 14.54 0.78
N SER A 237 -12.58 14.92 0.52
CA SER A 237 -13.28 15.82 1.45
C SER A 237 -14.28 15.01 2.27
N GLN A 238 -13.86 14.64 3.48
CA GLN A 238 -14.83 14.41 4.55
C GLN A 238 -15.40 15.78 4.93
N GLN A 239 -16.72 15.94 4.81
CA GLN A 239 -17.42 17.00 5.53
C GLN A 239 -17.32 16.69 7.03
N SER A 240 -16.24 17.10 7.67
CA SER A 240 -16.15 17.19 9.12
C SER A 240 -15.48 18.50 9.49
N ASP A 241 -16.31 19.40 10.01
CA ASP A 241 -15.94 20.64 10.67
C ASP A 241 -14.99 20.30 11.84
N GLY A 242 -13.68 20.54 11.70
CA GLY A 242 -12.72 20.25 12.77
C GLY A 242 -11.26 20.14 12.35
N GLY A 243 -10.54 21.27 12.40
CA GLY A 243 -9.16 21.37 12.88
C GLY A 243 -8.05 20.64 12.11
N GLY A 244 -7.28 21.39 11.33
CA GLY A 244 -6.07 20.91 10.66
C GLY A 244 -4.97 20.44 11.63
N LEU A 245 -4.33 19.32 11.27
CA LEU A 245 -3.08 18.85 11.85
C LEU A 245 -2.33 17.85 10.92
N LEU A 246 -2.37 18.03 9.61
CA LEU A 246 -1.74 17.10 8.65
C LEU A 246 -0.20 17.21 8.53
N TYR A 247 0.47 17.87 9.47
CA TYR A 247 1.94 18.02 9.46
C TYR A 247 2.65 17.17 10.53
N GLY A 248 2.05 16.06 10.95
CA GLY A 248 2.67 15.09 11.87
C GLY A 248 3.49 13.97 11.22
N LEU A 249 3.49 13.86 9.88
CA LEU A 249 4.08 12.71 9.17
C LEU A 249 5.62 12.66 9.22
N ALA A 250 6.30 13.77 9.53
CA ALA A 250 7.75 13.74 9.82
C ALA A 250 8.07 13.34 11.27
N SER A 251 7.08 13.32 12.17
CA SER A 251 7.27 12.91 13.58
C SER A 251 6.87 11.45 13.82
N GLY A 252 5.87 10.92 13.11
CA GLY A 252 5.35 9.56 13.33
C GLY A 252 6.35 8.45 13.01
N VAL A 253 7.20 8.65 11.99
CA VAL A 253 8.28 7.71 11.67
C VAL A 253 9.33 7.67 12.79
N ALA A 254 9.55 8.78 13.48
CA ALA A 254 10.44 8.83 14.65
C ALA A 254 9.80 8.24 15.91
N THR A 255 8.47 8.27 16.06
CA THR A 255 7.80 7.69 17.24
C THR A 255 7.74 6.17 17.16
N VAL A 256 7.44 5.58 15.99
CA VAL A 256 7.45 4.10 15.82
C VAL A 256 8.86 3.54 15.93
N VAL A 257 9.88 4.27 15.45
CA VAL A 257 11.28 3.88 15.62
C VAL A 257 11.82 4.20 17.02
N GLY A 258 11.18 5.09 17.79
CA GLY A 258 11.65 5.55 19.09
C GLY A 258 11.00 4.88 20.30
N SER A 259 9.80 4.29 20.18
CA SER A 259 9.09 3.73 21.33
C SER A 259 9.56 2.35 21.79
N ASP A 260 10.40 1.65 21.01
CA ASP A 260 11.00 0.36 21.40
C ASP A 260 12.46 0.48 21.88
N PHE A 261 12.96 1.71 22.07
CA PHE A 261 14.26 1.95 22.70
C PHE A 261 14.08 2.41 24.16
N SER A 262 14.06 1.44 25.07
CA SER A 262 14.65 1.62 26.40
C SER A 262 15.35 0.32 26.81
N PRO A 263 16.60 0.39 27.31
CA PRO A 263 17.36 -0.77 27.77
C PRO A 263 16.73 -1.46 28.98
#